data_AF-A0A934YRN5-F1
#
_entry.id   AF-A0A934YRN5-F1
#
_cell.length_a   1.000
_cell.length_b   1.000
_cell.length_c   1.000
_cell.angle_alpha   90.00
_cell.angle_beta   90.00
_cell.angle_gamma   90.00
#
_symmetry.space_group_name_H-M   'P 1'
#
loop_
_entity.id
_entity.type
_entity.pdbx_description
1 polymer ?
#
loop_
_entity_poly.entity_id
_entity_poly.type
_entity_poly.pdbx_seq_one_letter_code
_entity_poly.pdbx_strand_id
1 'polypeptide(L)'
;MIDQRRPAEVTASFRERLAGALTPYGFVAKASGATLVRSVRALRGQHGARSHRVELSSSHRNAPGYVVCRAALTYTDADVRRLDRAWSAGGPLAYGAFGDLEIPEDIADRESADALLARITASLRFFAWLDDEKRVARDVGRRYMPGFFAPRRVVPYLAARLGPKAAQTYAARLLAGRPELWPAFHAATLGTKDEPGVTPDQGTELARALATWAPSADLVAPEGTAACGDLRAANLRCFFGRLLRARGEPTAAARLRDVGDDAIRTLGRASERPEQPLVEDDKLARLAVKVATGVDRAPRMPKPKPLYFQYFTLHRPW
;
A
#
# COMPACT_ATOMS: atom_id res chain seq x y z
N MET A 1 -14.33 23.48 -23.30
CA MET A 1 -15.29 24.60 -23.05
C MET A 1 -15.52 24.62 -21.56
N ILE A 2 -15.26 25.74 -20.90
CA ILE A 2 -15.33 25.87 -19.43
C ILE A 2 -16.75 26.29 -19.00
N ASP A 3 -17.34 25.55 -18.07
CA ASP A 3 -18.66 25.82 -17.50
C ASP A 3 -18.61 26.95 -16.45
N GLN A 4 -19.32 28.05 -16.74
CA GLN A 4 -19.34 29.26 -15.92
C GLN A 4 -20.52 29.32 -14.94
N ARG A 5 -21.31 28.24 -14.81
CA ARG A 5 -22.41 28.16 -13.85
C ARG A 5 -21.92 28.20 -12.41
N ARG A 6 -22.86 28.33 -11.45
CA ARG A 6 -22.50 28.28 -10.03
C ARG A 6 -21.87 26.92 -9.72
N PRO A 7 -20.79 26.83 -8.91
CA PRO A 7 -20.14 25.55 -8.63
C PRO A 7 -21.03 24.42 -8.13
N ALA A 8 -22.08 24.76 -7.36
CA ALA A 8 -23.07 23.79 -6.91
C ALA A 8 -23.86 23.16 -8.07
N GLU A 9 -24.18 23.93 -9.11
CA GLU A 9 -24.89 23.47 -10.30
C GLU A 9 -24.00 22.57 -11.17
N VAL A 10 -22.73 22.97 -11.35
CA VAL A 10 -21.72 22.15 -12.05
C VAL A 10 -21.52 20.82 -11.31
N THR A 11 -21.37 20.86 -9.99
CA THR A 11 -21.20 19.66 -9.15
C THR A 11 -22.43 18.76 -9.19
N ALA A 12 -23.64 19.33 -9.12
CA ALA A 12 -24.89 18.57 -9.21
C ALA A 12 -25.04 17.88 -10.56
N SER A 13 -24.77 18.61 -11.66
CA SER A 13 -24.80 18.06 -13.01
C SER A 13 -23.78 16.94 -13.20
N PHE A 14 -22.56 17.09 -12.67
CA PHE A 14 -21.57 16.02 -12.69
C PHE A 14 -22.00 14.78 -11.89
N ARG A 15 -22.59 14.98 -10.70
CA ARG A 15 -23.13 13.88 -9.87
C ARG A 15 -24.25 13.11 -10.59
N GLU A 16 -25.13 13.81 -11.28
CA GLU A 16 -26.21 13.19 -12.05
C GLU A 16 -25.65 12.35 -13.21
N ARG A 17 -24.70 12.89 -13.97
CA ARG A 17 -23.98 12.15 -15.03
C ARG A 17 -23.28 10.91 -14.49
N LEU A 18 -22.58 11.05 -13.36
CA LEU A 18 -21.92 9.92 -12.69
C LEU A 18 -22.95 8.89 -12.23
N ALA A 19 -24.06 9.29 -11.62
CA ALA A 19 -25.13 8.39 -11.22
C ALA A 19 -25.70 7.63 -12.42
N GLY A 20 -25.98 8.32 -13.54
CA GLY A 20 -26.41 7.68 -14.78
C GLY A 20 -25.40 6.64 -15.28
N ALA A 21 -24.11 6.97 -15.29
CA ALA A 21 -23.05 6.06 -15.72
C ALA A 21 -22.85 4.86 -14.79
N LEU A 22 -23.08 5.02 -13.49
CA LEU A 22 -22.90 3.96 -12.48
C LEU A 22 -24.16 3.10 -12.25
N THR A 23 -25.34 3.55 -12.71
CA THR A 23 -26.61 2.83 -12.57
C THR A 23 -26.58 1.44 -13.20
N PRO A 24 -26.04 1.22 -14.43
CA PRO A 24 -25.92 -0.12 -15.02
C PRO A 24 -25.08 -1.10 -14.18
N TYR A 25 -24.21 -0.58 -13.31
CA TYR A 25 -23.38 -1.39 -12.42
C TYR A 25 -24.04 -1.65 -11.07
N GLY A 26 -25.28 -1.20 -10.84
CA GLY A 26 -26.06 -1.42 -9.62
C GLY A 26 -25.79 -0.41 -8.49
N PHE A 27 -25.18 0.74 -8.79
CA PHE A 27 -24.99 1.81 -7.82
C PHE A 27 -26.23 2.67 -7.70
N VAL A 28 -26.55 3.07 -6.46
CA VAL A 28 -27.65 3.98 -6.14
C VAL A 28 -27.08 5.19 -5.39
N ALA A 29 -27.46 6.39 -5.82
CA ALA A 29 -27.11 7.62 -5.14
C ALA A 29 -27.77 7.69 -3.74
N LYS A 30 -26.99 8.04 -2.73
CA LYS A 30 -27.48 8.41 -1.40
C LYS A 30 -27.83 9.91 -1.37
N ALA A 31 -28.43 10.36 -0.26
CA ALA A 31 -28.85 11.76 -0.09
C ALA A 31 -27.74 12.75 -0.50
N SER A 32 -28.10 13.80 -1.23
CA SER A 32 -27.22 14.81 -1.90
C SER A 32 -26.44 14.36 -3.16
N GLY A 33 -26.47 13.07 -3.52
CA GLY A 33 -25.75 12.54 -4.69
C GLY A 33 -24.22 12.51 -4.56
N ALA A 34 -23.67 12.93 -3.41
CA ALA A 34 -22.23 12.92 -3.14
C ALA A 34 -21.66 11.51 -2.92
N THR A 35 -22.52 10.55 -2.57
CA THR A 35 -22.12 9.17 -2.34
C THR A 35 -23.00 8.24 -3.16
N LEU A 36 -22.39 7.36 -3.93
CA LEU A 36 -23.07 6.26 -4.63
C LEU A 36 -22.70 4.95 -3.96
N VAL A 37 -23.69 4.11 -3.69
CA VAL A 37 -23.51 2.84 -2.98
C VAL A 37 -24.11 1.71 -3.79
N ARG A 38 -23.37 0.62 -3.90
CA ARG A 38 -23.87 -0.68 -4.35
C ARG A 38 -23.73 -1.65 -3.19
N SER A 39 -24.85 -2.23 -2.74
CA SER A 39 -24.84 -3.30 -1.76
C SER A 39 -24.89 -4.65 -2.48
N VAL A 40 -23.90 -5.50 -2.23
CA VAL A 40 -23.88 -6.87 -2.72
C VAL A 40 -24.31 -7.78 -1.57
N ARG A 41 -25.54 -8.28 -1.64
CA ARG A 41 -26.08 -9.20 -0.64
C ARG A 41 -25.36 -10.54 -0.72
N ALA A 42 -25.22 -11.18 0.44
CA ALA A 42 -24.85 -12.58 0.53
C ALA A 42 -25.90 -13.43 -0.21
N LEU A 43 -25.48 -14.32 -1.11
CA LEU A 43 -26.34 -15.41 -1.54
C LEU A 43 -26.50 -16.40 -0.37
N ARG A 44 -27.62 -17.13 -0.30
CA ARG A 44 -27.84 -18.13 0.76
C ARG A 44 -26.65 -19.11 0.81
N GLY A 45 -25.99 -19.19 1.97
CA GLY A 45 -24.82 -20.04 2.18
C GLY A 45 -23.47 -19.42 1.78
N GLN A 46 -23.43 -18.15 1.37
CA GLN A 46 -22.19 -17.41 1.07
C GLN A 46 -21.91 -16.32 2.10
N HIS A 47 -20.66 -15.85 2.09
CA HIS A 47 -20.12 -14.76 2.90
C HIS A 47 -21.03 -13.52 3.02
N GLY A 48 -20.88 -12.79 4.12
CA GLY A 48 -21.66 -11.64 4.54
C GLY A 48 -21.79 -10.50 3.53
N ALA A 49 -22.69 -9.57 3.86
CA ALA A 49 -23.01 -8.44 3.00
C ALA A 49 -21.77 -7.56 2.71
N ARG A 50 -21.62 -7.18 1.45
CA ARG A 50 -20.56 -6.28 0.98
C ARG A 50 -21.15 -4.95 0.53
N SER A 51 -20.38 -3.89 0.67
CA SER A 51 -20.76 -2.57 0.18
C SER A 51 -19.62 -1.97 -0.62
N HIS A 52 -19.93 -1.55 -1.84
CA HIS A 52 -19.06 -0.76 -2.70
C HIS A 52 -19.54 0.68 -2.65
N ARG A 53 -18.62 1.62 -2.54
CA ARG A 53 -18.96 3.03 -2.41
C ARG A 53 -18.07 3.88 -3.28
N VAL A 54 -18.67 4.82 -4.01
CA VAL A 54 -17.98 5.92 -4.69
C VAL A 54 -18.36 7.20 -3.96
N GLU A 55 -17.37 7.92 -3.44
CA GLU A 55 -17.56 9.16 -2.69
C GLU A 55 -16.96 10.32 -3.48
N LEU A 56 -17.71 11.40 -3.62
CA LEU A 56 -17.27 12.65 -4.19
C LEU A 56 -17.14 13.70 -3.09
N SER A 57 -16.00 14.35 -3.04
CA SER A 57 -15.75 15.53 -2.22
C SER A 57 -15.43 16.71 -3.13
N SER A 58 -15.74 17.93 -2.68
CA SER A 58 -15.49 19.16 -3.41
C SER A 58 -14.72 20.15 -2.56
N SER A 59 -13.92 21.02 -3.19
CA SER A 59 -13.12 22.04 -2.48
C SER A 59 -13.98 23.22 -2.00
N HIS A 60 -13.51 23.90 -0.94
CA HIS A 60 -14.06 25.19 -0.50
C HIS A 60 -13.63 26.37 -1.40
N ARG A 61 -12.65 26.16 -2.29
CA ARG A 61 -12.12 27.18 -3.22
C ARG A 61 -12.88 27.25 -4.55
N ASN A 62 -14.02 26.59 -4.66
CA ASN A 62 -14.76 26.53 -5.91
C ASN A 62 -15.26 27.92 -6.31
N ALA A 63 -15.03 28.29 -7.57
CA ALA A 63 -15.49 29.52 -8.19
C ALA A 63 -16.10 29.19 -9.57
N PRO A 64 -16.96 30.05 -10.14
CA PRO A 64 -17.39 29.89 -11.53
C PRO A 64 -16.18 29.68 -12.46
N GLY A 65 -16.26 28.67 -13.34
CA GLY A 65 -15.16 28.29 -14.22
C GLY A 65 -14.02 27.49 -13.57
N TYR A 66 -14.10 27.16 -12.28
CA TYR A 66 -13.12 26.30 -11.60
C TYR A 66 -13.75 25.55 -10.42
N VAL A 67 -14.03 24.25 -10.61
CA VAL A 67 -14.74 23.42 -9.63
C VAL A 67 -13.96 22.14 -9.37
N VAL A 68 -13.30 22.08 -8.22
CA VAL A 68 -12.47 20.93 -7.85
C VAL A 68 -13.34 19.83 -7.24
N CYS A 69 -13.31 18.64 -7.85
CA CYS A 69 -13.95 17.43 -7.38
C CYS A 69 -12.94 16.29 -7.21
N ARG A 70 -12.99 15.62 -6.06
CA ARG A 70 -12.16 14.44 -5.76
C ARG A 70 -13.03 13.24 -5.52
N ALA A 71 -12.64 12.12 -6.11
CA ALA A 71 -13.33 10.85 -5.98
C ALA A 71 -12.54 9.85 -5.12
N ALA A 72 -13.26 9.03 -4.35
CA ALA A 72 -12.71 7.91 -3.61
C ALA A 72 -13.55 6.65 -3.85
N LEU A 73 -12.90 5.48 -3.88
CA LEU A 73 -13.56 4.18 -3.89
C LEU A 73 -13.34 3.50 -2.56
N THR A 74 -14.42 3.05 -1.93
CA THR A 74 -14.37 2.36 -0.63
C THR A 74 -15.12 1.04 -0.74
N TYR A 75 -14.46 -0.05 -0.34
CA TYR A 75 -15.02 -1.38 -0.23
C TYR A 75 -15.07 -1.78 1.24
N THR A 76 -16.21 -2.27 1.70
CA THR A 76 -16.37 -2.83 3.03
C THR A 76 -17.04 -4.20 2.94
N ASP A 77 -16.61 -5.11 3.81
CA ASP A 77 -17.13 -6.48 3.89
C ASP A 77 -17.54 -6.76 5.34
N ALA A 78 -18.79 -7.18 5.54
CA ALA A 78 -19.32 -7.41 6.87
C ALA A 78 -18.58 -8.53 7.62
N ASP A 79 -18.12 -9.57 6.94
CA ASP A 79 -17.40 -10.67 7.59
C ASP A 79 -16.03 -10.20 8.07
N VAL A 80 -15.34 -9.43 7.24
CA VAL A 80 -14.05 -8.85 7.64
C VAL A 80 -14.24 -7.85 8.76
N ARG A 81 -15.32 -7.06 8.73
CA ARG A 81 -15.62 -6.07 9.78
C ARG A 81 -16.03 -6.69 11.12
N ARG A 82 -16.40 -7.97 11.16
CA ARG A 82 -16.54 -8.71 12.43
C ARG A 82 -15.17 -8.97 13.07
N LEU A 83 -14.11 -9.13 12.27
CA LEU A 83 -12.74 -9.31 12.73
C LEU A 83 -12.05 -7.98 13.05
N ASP A 84 -12.30 -6.95 12.23
CA ASP A 84 -11.77 -5.60 12.40
C ASP A 84 -12.84 -4.57 12.01
N ARG A 85 -13.47 -3.93 13.01
CA ARG A 85 -14.58 -2.99 12.81
C ARG A 85 -14.22 -1.80 11.91
N ALA A 86 -12.95 -1.40 11.88
CA ALA A 86 -12.45 -0.28 11.09
C ALA A 86 -12.02 -0.71 9.67
N TRP A 87 -12.07 -2.01 9.36
CA TRP A 87 -11.59 -2.51 8.10
C TRP A 87 -12.35 -1.95 6.90
N SER A 88 -11.57 -1.47 5.93
CA SER A 88 -12.02 -1.09 4.60
C SER A 88 -10.87 -1.20 3.60
N ALA A 89 -11.22 -1.37 2.33
CA ALA A 89 -10.29 -1.37 1.22
C ALA A 89 -10.59 -0.21 0.26
N GLY A 90 -9.57 0.23 -0.49
CA GLY A 90 -9.65 1.37 -1.40
C GLY A 90 -9.06 2.64 -0.79
N GLY A 91 -9.62 3.79 -1.18
CA GLY A 91 -9.18 5.13 -0.83
C GLY A 91 -9.40 6.15 -1.96
N PRO A 92 -8.82 7.35 -1.83
CA PRO A 92 -8.86 8.38 -2.85
C PRO A 92 -8.29 7.90 -4.18
N LEU A 93 -8.93 8.29 -5.29
CA LEU A 93 -8.38 8.08 -6.62
C LEU A 93 -7.15 8.96 -6.84
N ALA A 94 -7.25 10.23 -6.46
CA ALA A 94 -6.15 11.18 -6.48
C ALA A 94 -5.22 10.87 -5.30
N TYR A 95 -4.03 10.39 -5.60
CA TYR A 95 -2.94 10.08 -4.67
C TYR A 95 -3.19 8.90 -3.73
N GLY A 96 -2.08 8.30 -3.30
CA GLY A 96 -2.08 7.33 -2.23
C GLY A 96 -2.59 5.96 -2.69
N ALA A 97 -3.87 5.67 -2.55
CA ALA A 97 -4.41 4.31 -2.68
C ALA A 97 -4.34 3.76 -4.11
N PHE A 98 -4.68 4.55 -5.13
CA PHE A 98 -4.77 4.09 -6.52
C PHE A 98 -3.58 4.50 -7.41
N GLY A 99 -2.46 4.91 -6.78
CA GLY A 99 -1.23 5.37 -7.42
C GLY A 99 -1.18 6.89 -7.65
N ASP A 100 -0.02 7.38 -8.08
CA ASP A 100 0.20 8.80 -8.44
C ASP A 100 -0.18 9.03 -9.91
N LEU A 101 -1.45 8.80 -10.23
CA LEU A 101 -1.98 9.21 -11.52
C LEU A 101 -2.49 10.64 -11.39
N GLU A 102 -2.02 11.50 -12.29
CA GLU A 102 -2.57 12.84 -12.45
C GLU A 102 -4.04 12.68 -12.87
N ILE A 103 -4.93 12.96 -11.92
CA ILE A 103 -6.37 12.86 -12.14
C ILE A 103 -6.89 14.29 -12.26
N PRO A 104 -7.51 14.64 -13.40
CA PRO A 104 -8.14 15.94 -13.55
C PRO A 104 -9.19 16.13 -12.45
N GLU A 105 -9.01 17.17 -11.64
CA GLU A 105 -9.94 17.48 -10.54
C GLU A 105 -10.94 18.58 -10.91
N ASP A 106 -10.65 19.42 -11.92
CA ASP A 106 -11.54 20.52 -12.31
C ASP A 106 -12.69 20.05 -13.21
N ILE A 107 -13.88 19.90 -12.63
CA ILE A 107 -15.07 19.45 -13.36
C ILE A 107 -15.84 20.58 -14.06
N ALA A 108 -15.38 21.83 -13.94
CA ALA A 108 -15.91 22.92 -14.76
C ALA A 108 -15.42 22.81 -16.21
N ASP A 109 -14.24 22.25 -16.42
CA ASP A 109 -13.79 21.83 -17.73
C ASP A 109 -14.43 20.49 -18.13
N ARG A 110 -15.12 20.47 -19.27
CA ARG A 110 -15.83 19.27 -19.74
C ARG A 110 -14.88 18.10 -20.03
N GLU A 111 -13.71 18.36 -20.60
CA GLU A 111 -12.74 17.30 -20.91
C GLU A 111 -12.22 16.65 -19.63
N SER A 112 -11.84 17.47 -18.65
CA SER A 112 -11.44 17.03 -17.31
C SER A 112 -12.55 16.26 -16.58
N ALA A 113 -13.80 16.74 -16.65
CA ALA A 113 -14.96 16.03 -16.09
C ALA A 113 -15.17 14.65 -16.74
N ASP A 114 -15.07 14.57 -18.07
CA ASP A 114 -15.24 13.32 -18.82
C ASP A 114 -14.11 12.33 -18.52
N ALA A 115 -12.87 12.83 -18.39
CA ALA A 115 -11.72 12.04 -17.97
C ALA A 115 -11.87 11.49 -16.55
N LEU A 116 -12.32 12.31 -15.59
CA LEU A 116 -12.60 11.87 -14.22
C LEU A 116 -13.70 10.79 -14.20
N LEU A 117 -14.79 10.98 -14.94
CA LEU A 117 -15.88 10.00 -15.06
C LEU A 117 -15.39 8.65 -15.63
N ALA A 118 -14.61 8.69 -16.72
CA ALA A 118 -14.00 7.51 -17.32
C ALA A 118 -13.07 6.81 -16.33
N ARG A 119 -12.30 7.57 -15.55
CA ARG A 119 -11.40 7.03 -14.54
C ARG A 119 -12.14 6.33 -13.41
N ILE A 120 -13.22 6.92 -12.89
CA ILE A 120 -14.06 6.30 -11.86
C ILE A 120 -14.64 4.99 -12.39
N THR A 121 -15.19 5.00 -13.60
CA THR A 121 -15.80 3.82 -14.24
C THR A 121 -14.78 2.70 -14.44
N ALA A 122 -13.60 3.03 -14.99
CA ALA A 122 -12.51 2.06 -15.15
C ALA A 122 -12.01 1.49 -13.81
N SER A 123 -12.08 2.29 -12.73
CA SER A 123 -11.66 1.88 -11.40
C SER A 123 -12.66 0.97 -10.70
N LEU A 124 -13.92 0.85 -11.18
CA LEU A 124 -14.89 -0.11 -10.62
C LEU A 124 -14.44 -1.57 -10.71
N ARG A 125 -13.51 -1.89 -11.63
CA ARG A 125 -12.84 -3.20 -11.71
C ARG A 125 -12.18 -3.61 -10.39
N PHE A 126 -11.83 -2.64 -9.54
CA PHE A 126 -11.34 -2.86 -8.19
C PHE A 126 -12.35 -3.64 -7.34
N PHE A 127 -13.64 -3.28 -7.41
CA PHE A 127 -14.69 -3.97 -6.66
C PHE A 127 -14.93 -5.37 -7.19
N ALA A 128 -15.02 -5.52 -8.52
CA ALA A 128 -15.16 -6.84 -9.14
C ALA A 128 -14.00 -7.77 -8.80
N TRP A 129 -12.80 -7.21 -8.62
CA TRP A 129 -11.64 -7.96 -8.16
C TRP A 129 -11.75 -8.39 -6.69
N LEU A 130 -12.14 -7.48 -5.78
CA LEU A 130 -12.36 -7.82 -4.36
C LEU A 130 -13.57 -8.74 -4.13
N ASP A 131 -14.48 -8.85 -5.10
CA ASP A 131 -15.58 -9.79 -5.04
C ASP A 131 -15.17 -11.24 -5.40
N ASP A 132 -13.95 -11.45 -5.93
CA ASP A 132 -13.36 -12.74 -6.28
C ASP A 132 -12.17 -13.06 -5.36
N GLU A 133 -12.45 -13.62 -4.18
CA GLU A 133 -11.41 -13.90 -3.17
C GLU A 133 -10.28 -14.80 -3.68
N LYS A 134 -10.56 -15.76 -4.57
CA LYS A 134 -9.54 -16.64 -5.15
C LYS A 134 -8.58 -15.87 -6.03
N ARG A 135 -9.12 -14.96 -6.86
CA ARG A 135 -8.31 -14.04 -7.65
C ARG A 135 -7.51 -13.09 -6.78
N VAL A 136 -8.09 -12.56 -5.69
CA VAL A 136 -7.34 -11.74 -4.73
C VAL A 136 -6.15 -12.51 -4.19
N ALA A 137 -6.36 -13.71 -3.63
CA ALA A 137 -5.30 -14.54 -3.05
C ALA A 137 -4.18 -14.89 -4.03
N ARG A 138 -4.50 -15.08 -5.32
CA ARG A 138 -3.50 -15.28 -6.38
C ARG A 138 -2.69 -14.02 -6.65
N ASP A 139 -3.34 -12.87 -6.68
CA ASP A 139 -2.77 -11.62 -7.20
C ASP A 139 -1.97 -10.84 -6.14
N VAL A 140 -2.42 -10.79 -4.88
CA VAL A 140 -1.76 -10.01 -3.80
C VAL A 140 -0.35 -10.50 -3.47
N GLY A 141 -0.05 -11.78 -3.73
CA GLY A 141 1.30 -12.34 -3.55
C GLY A 141 2.22 -12.16 -4.76
N ARG A 142 1.75 -11.57 -5.87
CA ARG A 142 2.50 -11.50 -7.13
C ARG A 142 2.70 -10.09 -7.66
N ARG A 143 1.81 -9.16 -7.32
CA ARG A 143 1.81 -7.79 -7.87
C ARG A 143 1.22 -6.79 -6.88
N TYR A 144 1.64 -5.54 -7.02
CA TYR A 144 1.05 -4.43 -6.28
C TYR A 144 -0.42 -4.22 -6.69
N MET A 145 -1.31 -4.17 -5.71
CA MET A 145 -2.75 -3.97 -5.91
C MET A 145 -3.18 -2.61 -5.35
N PRO A 146 -3.43 -1.61 -6.22
CA PRO A 146 -3.85 -0.30 -5.77
C PRO A 146 -5.14 -0.39 -4.95
N GLY A 147 -5.17 0.30 -3.82
CA GLY A 147 -6.26 0.29 -2.84
C GLY A 147 -6.22 -0.89 -1.86
N PHE A 148 -5.39 -1.91 -2.12
CA PHE A 148 -5.41 -3.17 -1.38
C PHE A 148 -4.07 -3.92 -1.36
N PHE A 149 -3.07 -3.32 -0.71
CA PHE A 149 -1.71 -3.89 -0.63
C PHE A 149 -1.17 -4.03 0.79
N ALA A 150 -1.65 -3.23 1.75
CA ALA A 150 -1.13 -3.23 3.12
C ALA A 150 -1.50 -4.55 3.84
N PRO A 151 -0.55 -5.23 4.53
CA PRO A 151 -0.82 -6.47 5.25
C PRO A 151 -2.02 -6.38 6.20
N ARG A 152 -2.17 -5.26 6.93
CA ARG A 152 -3.32 -4.98 7.80
C ARG A 152 -4.68 -4.99 7.10
N ARG A 153 -4.73 -4.82 5.77
CA ARG A 153 -5.95 -4.93 4.96
C ARG A 153 -6.09 -6.32 4.35
N VAL A 154 -4.99 -6.87 3.81
CA VAL A 154 -5.01 -8.13 3.06
C VAL A 154 -5.24 -9.34 3.97
N VAL A 155 -4.55 -9.41 5.11
CA VAL A 155 -4.62 -10.55 6.04
C VAL A 155 -6.02 -10.79 6.59
N PRO A 156 -6.71 -9.81 7.24
CA PRO A 156 -8.05 -10.07 7.78
C PRO A 156 -9.06 -10.40 6.69
N TYR A 157 -8.91 -9.85 5.49
CA TYR A 157 -9.74 -10.21 4.34
C TYR A 157 -9.56 -11.67 3.92
N LEU A 158 -8.32 -12.11 3.70
CA LEU A 158 -8.06 -13.50 3.32
C LEU A 158 -8.47 -14.48 4.42
N ALA A 159 -8.25 -14.11 5.69
CA ALA A 159 -8.68 -14.91 6.83
C ALA A 159 -10.20 -15.08 6.88
N ALA A 160 -10.97 -14.00 6.70
CA ALA A 160 -12.43 -14.06 6.70
C ALA A 160 -13.01 -14.81 5.48
N ARG A 161 -12.40 -14.65 4.30
CA ARG A 161 -12.94 -15.17 3.03
C ARG A 161 -12.49 -16.57 2.68
N LEU A 162 -11.24 -16.89 2.96
CA LEU A 162 -10.61 -18.15 2.55
C LEU A 162 -10.02 -18.93 3.73
N GLY A 163 -10.22 -18.44 4.95
CA GLY A 163 -9.72 -19.04 6.17
C GLY A 163 -8.27 -18.64 6.50
N PRO A 164 -7.83 -18.92 7.74
CA PRO A 164 -6.50 -18.55 8.24
C PRO A 164 -5.35 -19.04 7.35
N LYS A 165 -5.47 -20.24 6.76
CA LYS A 165 -4.44 -20.84 5.89
C LYS A 165 -4.16 -20.02 4.63
N ALA A 166 -5.16 -19.32 4.09
CA ALA A 166 -4.97 -18.44 2.94
C ALA A 166 -4.16 -17.19 3.31
N ALA A 167 -4.42 -16.60 4.47
CA ALA A 167 -3.63 -15.50 5.01
C ALA A 167 -2.17 -15.91 5.29
N GLN A 168 -1.96 -17.11 5.83
CA GLN A 168 -0.63 -17.69 6.04
C GLN A 168 0.11 -17.92 4.71
N THR A 169 -0.57 -18.46 3.70
CA THR A 169 0.01 -18.66 2.35
C THR A 169 0.41 -17.33 1.72
N TYR A 170 -0.39 -16.28 1.91
CA TYR A 170 -0.03 -14.93 1.48
C TYR A 170 1.23 -14.42 2.19
N ALA A 171 1.30 -14.55 3.53
CA ALA A 171 2.46 -14.15 4.29
C ALA A 171 3.73 -14.87 3.85
N ALA A 172 3.68 -16.19 3.69
CA ALA A 172 4.80 -16.99 3.19
C ALA A 172 5.30 -16.50 1.82
N ARG A 173 4.38 -16.24 0.88
CA ARG A 173 4.72 -15.72 -0.46
C ARG A 173 5.29 -14.31 -0.40
N LEU A 174 4.72 -13.44 0.43
CA LEU A 174 5.20 -12.08 0.61
C LEU A 174 6.62 -12.09 1.17
N LEU A 175 6.90 -12.88 2.20
CA LEU A 175 8.22 -13.00 2.80
C LEU A 175 9.22 -13.67 1.85
N ALA A 176 8.81 -14.67 1.06
CA ALA A 176 9.68 -15.25 0.04
C ALA A 176 10.03 -14.26 -1.08
N GLY A 177 9.08 -13.42 -1.51
CA GLY A 177 9.31 -12.38 -2.52
C GLY A 177 9.97 -11.11 -1.97
N ARG A 178 9.86 -10.87 -0.68
CA ARG A 178 10.40 -9.71 0.06
C ARG A 178 11.13 -10.19 1.33
N PRO A 179 12.23 -10.95 1.18
CA PRO A 179 12.96 -11.53 2.30
C PRO A 179 13.48 -10.47 3.28
N GLU A 180 13.58 -9.22 2.85
CA GLU A 180 14.02 -8.11 3.69
C GLU A 180 12.98 -7.66 4.73
N LEU A 181 11.73 -8.10 4.63
CA LEU A 181 10.69 -7.88 5.66
C LEU A 181 10.81 -8.86 6.84
N TRP A 182 11.57 -9.95 6.67
CA TRP A 182 11.70 -11.01 7.66
C TRP A 182 12.20 -10.55 9.04
N PRO A 183 13.24 -9.70 9.16
CA PRO A 183 13.73 -9.25 10.46
C PRO A 183 12.67 -8.56 11.31
N ALA A 184 11.95 -7.61 10.73
CA ALA A 184 10.88 -6.88 11.41
C ALA A 184 9.67 -7.77 11.73
N PHE A 185 9.30 -8.65 10.79
CA PHE A 185 8.28 -9.68 11.03
C PHE A 185 8.63 -10.54 12.24
N HIS A 186 9.86 -11.07 12.28
CA HIS A 186 10.32 -11.95 13.36
C HIS A 186 10.42 -11.22 14.71
N ALA A 187 10.97 -10.00 14.73
CA ALA A 187 11.04 -9.20 15.96
C ALA A 187 9.64 -8.95 16.55
N ALA A 188 8.69 -8.55 15.71
CA ALA A 188 7.30 -8.33 16.12
C ALA A 188 6.63 -9.62 16.64
N THR A 189 6.94 -10.80 16.09
CA THR A 189 6.44 -12.07 16.63
C THR A 189 7.03 -12.43 17.99
N LEU A 190 8.23 -11.94 18.32
CA LEU A 190 8.85 -12.11 19.64
C LEU A 190 8.35 -11.10 20.68
N GLY A 191 7.46 -10.17 20.30
CA GLY A 191 6.85 -9.21 21.21
C GLY A 191 7.72 -7.99 21.52
N THR A 192 8.66 -7.61 20.64
CA THR A 192 9.36 -6.33 20.79
C THR A 192 8.36 -5.17 20.71
N LYS A 193 8.44 -4.25 21.68
CA LYS A 193 7.53 -3.10 21.78
C LYS A 193 7.92 -2.04 20.75
N ASP A 194 6.91 -1.48 20.09
CA ASP A 194 7.10 -0.30 19.24
C ASP A 194 7.48 0.94 20.06
N GLU A 195 8.27 1.80 19.43
CA GLU A 195 8.32 3.21 19.81
C GLU A 195 6.98 3.89 19.44
N PRO A 196 6.29 4.54 20.40
CA PRO A 196 5.06 5.26 20.11
C PRO A 196 5.25 6.34 19.04
N GLY A 197 4.36 6.38 18.05
CA GLY A 197 4.36 7.41 17.00
C GLY A 197 5.12 7.04 15.72
N VAL A 198 5.78 5.89 15.67
CA VAL A 198 6.38 5.36 14.43
C VAL A 198 5.35 4.53 13.66
N THR A 199 5.22 4.77 12.36
CA THR A 199 4.35 3.92 11.52
C THR A 199 5.01 2.55 11.36
N PRO A 200 4.33 1.45 11.71
CA PRO A 200 4.94 0.12 11.61
C PRO A 200 5.28 -0.21 10.15
N ASP A 201 6.45 -0.80 9.94
CA ASP A 201 6.85 -1.31 8.63
C ASP A 201 5.98 -2.52 8.22
N GLN A 202 6.03 -2.90 6.95
CA GLN A 202 5.19 -3.99 6.42
C GLN A 202 5.45 -5.36 7.07
N GLY A 203 6.67 -5.65 7.52
CA GLY A 203 6.99 -6.88 8.25
C GLY A 203 6.31 -6.90 9.61
N THR A 204 6.41 -5.81 10.36
CA THR A 204 5.71 -5.62 11.65
C THR A 204 4.19 -5.64 11.49
N GLU A 205 3.63 -4.94 10.49
CA GLU A 205 2.19 -4.98 10.19
C GLU A 205 1.72 -6.39 9.84
N LEU A 206 2.52 -7.15 9.06
CA LEU A 206 2.19 -8.52 8.69
C LEU A 206 2.18 -9.45 9.91
N ALA A 207 3.19 -9.35 10.78
CA ALA A 207 3.27 -10.16 12.01
C ALA A 207 2.05 -9.94 12.91
N ARG A 208 1.68 -8.67 13.16
CA ARG A 208 0.51 -8.31 13.97
C ARG A 208 -0.80 -8.80 13.40
N ALA A 209 -0.95 -8.61 12.10
CA ALA A 209 -2.15 -9.02 11.40
C ALA A 209 -2.32 -10.56 11.47
N LEU A 210 -1.24 -11.32 11.28
CA LEU A 210 -1.28 -12.77 11.43
C LEU A 210 -1.55 -13.19 12.88
N ALA A 211 -0.88 -12.59 13.86
CA ALA A 211 -1.10 -12.90 15.28
C ALA A 211 -2.56 -12.71 15.69
N THR A 212 -3.24 -11.71 15.10
CA THR A 212 -4.63 -11.38 15.43
C THR A 212 -5.63 -12.28 14.68
N TRP A 213 -5.43 -12.51 13.38
CA TRP A 213 -6.47 -13.07 12.51
C TRP A 213 -6.12 -14.42 11.87
N ALA A 214 -4.87 -14.85 11.95
CA ALA A 214 -4.41 -16.16 11.48
C ALA A 214 -3.25 -16.71 12.34
N PRO A 215 -3.44 -16.86 13.67
CA PRO A 215 -2.37 -17.21 14.58
C PRO A 215 -1.79 -18.60 14.25
N SER A 216 -0.51 -18.60 13.89
CA SER A 216 0.43 -19.72 13.75
C SER A 216 0.15 -20.87 12.76
N ALA A 217 1.13 -21.09 11.88
CA ALA A 217 1.97 -22.29 11.81
C ALA A 217 3.32 -21.86 11.19
N ASP A 218 4.44 -22.45 11.64
CA ASP A 218 5.83 -22.07 11.35
C ASP A 218 6.06 -21.49 9.96
N LEU A 219 6.04 -20.16 9.85
CA LEU A 219 6.66 -19.52 8.70
C LEU A 219 8.15 -19.71 8.88
N VAL A 220 8.78 -20.32 7.88
CA VAL A 220 10.23 -20.54 7.86
C VAL A 220 10.89 -19.32 7.22
N ALA A 221 12.02 -18.93 7.77
CA ALA A 221 12.87 -17.89 7.22
C ALA A 221 13.18 -18.20 5.74
N PRO A 222 12.86 -17.30 4.79
CA PRO A 222 13.23 -17.50 3.38
C PRO A 222 14.73 -17.73 3.22
N GLU A 223 15.15 -18.53 2.23
CA GLU A 223 16.59 -18.76 1.98
C GLU A 223 17.35 -17.44 1.83
N GLY A 224 18.46 -17.29 2.56
CA GLY A 224 19.26 -16.06 2.58
C GLY A 224 18.71 -14.92 3.44
N THR A 225 17.64 -15.15 4.22
CA THR A 225 17.26 -14.23 5.30
C THR A 225 18.13 -14.43 6.51
N ALA A 226 18.97 -13.42 6.78
CA ALA A 226 19.69 -13.31 8.02
C ALA A 226 18.73 -12.99 9.17
N ALA A 227 18.85 -13.68 10.29
CA ALA A 227 18.26 -13.21 11.54
C ALA A 227 18.88 -11.84 11.89
N CYS A 228 18.04 -10.88 12.31
CA CYS A 228 18.43 -9.50 12.64
C CYS A 228 19.59 -9.39 13.67
N GLY A 229 19.85 -10.47 14.43
CA GLY A 229 20.91 -10.52 15.45
C GLY A 229 22.21 -11.22 15.03
N ASP A 230 22.28 -11.83 13.84
CA ASP A 230 23.45 -12.64 13.45
C ASP A 230 24.42 -11.78 12.61
N LEU A 231 25.33 -11.07 13.30
CA LEU A 231 26.39 -10.19 12.75
C LEU A 231 27.45 -10.93 11.91
N ARG A 232 27.08 -12.03 11.26
CA ARG A 232 27.93 -12.71 10.28
C ARG A 232 28.09 -11.82 9.06
N ALA A 233 29.30 -11.74 8.53
CA ALA A 233 29.59 -10.86 7.41
C ALA A 233 28.76 -11.20 6.15
N ALA A 234 28.49 -12.48 5.89
CA ALA A 234 27.62 -12.90 4.78
C ALA A 234 26.20 -12.30 4.86
N ASN A 235 25.63 -12.26 6.06
CA ASN A 235 24.30 -11.74 6.35
C ASN A 235 24.24 -10.22 6.13
N LEU A 236 25.22 -9.52 6.69
CA LEU A 236 25.37 -8.07 6.55
C LEU A 236 25.61 -7.67 5.10
N ARG A 237 26.40 -8.43 4.32
CA ARG A 237 26.55 -8.21 2.86
C ARG A 237 25.21 -8.31 2.13
N CYS A 238 24.38 -9.29 2.47
CA CYS A 238 23.06 -9.42 1.87
C CYS A 238 22.12 -8.27 2.27
N PHE A 239 22.18 -7.82 3.52
CA PHE A 239 21.43 -6.67 4.02
C PHE A 239 21.84 -5.39 3.27
N PHE A 240 23.11 -5.00 3.33
CA PHE A 240 23.62 -3.79 2.68
C PHE A 240 23.53 -3.85 1.16
N GLY A 241 23.66 -5.05 0.56
CA GLY A 241 23.46 -5.23 -0.88
C GLY A 241 22.03 -4.95 -1.32
N ARG A 242 21.02 -5.31 -0.50
CA ARG A 242 19.61 -4.98 -0.77
C ARG A 242 19.34 -3.49 -0.59
N LEU A 243 19.83 -2.89 0.50
CA LEU A 243 19.77 -1.45 0.75
C LEU A 243 20.31 -0.65 -0.44
N LEU A 244 21.52 -0.98 -0.90
CA LEU A 244 22.16 -0.29 -2.01
C LEU A 244 21.40 -0.46 -3.34
N ARG A 245 20.90 -1.65 -3.65
CA ARG A 245 20.05 -1.86 -4.85
C ARG A 245 18.78 -1.03 -4.80
N ALA A 246 18.09 -0.98 -3.66
CA ALA A 246 16.90 -0.15 -3.46
C ALA A 246 17.21 1.35 -3.64
N ARG A 247 18.44 1.77 -3.34
CA ARG A 247 18.94 3.15 -3.53
C ARG A 247 19.59 3.42 -4.90
N GLY A 248 19.42 2.52 -5.87
CA GLY A 248 19.94 2.70 -7.23
C GLY A 248 21.46 2.51 -7.35
N GLU A 249 22.06 1.76 -6.45
CA GLU A 249 23.51 1.48 -6.39
C GLU A 249 23.82 -0.02 -6.65
N PRO A 250 23.39 -0.62 -7.77
CA PRO A 250 23.63 -2.04 -8.03
C PRO A 250 25.13 -2.39 -8.14
N THR A 251 25.95 -1.46 -8.65
CA THR A 251 27.41 -1.64 -8.73
C THR A 251 28.06 -1.64 -7.35
N ALA A 252 27.66 -0.72 -6.46
CA ALA A 252 28.17 -0.73 -5.09
C ALA A 252 27.67 -1.98 -4.32
N ALA A 253 26.42 -2.39 -4.55
CA ALA A 253 25.89 -3.63 -3.98
C ALA A 253 26.69 -4.87 -4.40
N ALA A 254 27.17 -4.92 -5.64
CA ALA A 254 28.01 -6.02 -6.12
C ALA A 254 29.39 -6.03 -5.44
N ARG A 255 30.01 -4.86 -5.27
CA ARG A 255 31.33 -4.70 -4.65
C ARG A 255 31.39 -5.10 -3.18
N LEU A 256 30.26 -5.14 -2.47
CA LEU A 256 30.22 -5.65 -1.08
C LEU A 256 30.72 -7.10 -0.95
N ARG A 257 30.72 -7.88 -2.03
CA ARG A 257 31.30 -9.24 -2.05
C ARG A 257 32.81 -9.24 -1.83
N ASP A 258 33.49 -8.17 -2.27
CA ASP A 258 34.94 -8.03 -2.24
C ASP A 258 35.44 -7.33 -0.95
N VAL A 259 34.52 -6.76 -0.17
CA VAL A 259 34.82 -6.10 1.10
C VAL A 259 35.09 -7.18 2.16
N GLY A 260 36.18 -7.03 2.93
CA GLY A 260 36.52 -7.96 4.01
C GLY A 260 35.47 -8.05 5.12
N ASP A 261 35.41 -9.21 5.78
CA ASP A 261 34.41 -9.52 6.82
C ASP A 261 34.39 -8.49 7.97
N ASP A 262 35.55 -7.97 8.38
CA ASP A 262 35.65 -7.01 9.49
C ASP A 262 35.08 -5.64 9.14
N ALA A 263 35.28 -5.17 7.92
CA ALA A 263 34.71 -3.92 7.43
C ALA A 263 33.18 -4.03 7.34
N ILE A 264 32.67 -5.18 6.88
CA ILE A 264 31.23 -5.47 6.86
C ILE A 264 30.64 -5.54 8.27
N ARG A 265 31.33 -6.19 9.22
CA ARG A 265 30.87 -6.25 10.62
C ARG A 265 30.91 -4.89 11.29
N THR A 266 31.92 -4.08 11.01
CA THR A 266 32.02 -2.70 11.49
C THR A 266 30.88 -1.85 10.95
N LEU A 267 30.55 -1.99 9.66
CA LEU A 267 29.38 -1.37 9.04
C LEU A 267 28.08 -1.84 9.72
N GLY A 268 27.97 -3.13 10.05
CA GLY A 268 26.85 -3.67 10.82
C GLY A 268 26.72 -3.12 12.24
N ARG A 269 27.84 -2.88 12.94
CA ARG A 269 27.85 -2.27 14.29
C ARG A 269 27.57 -0.78 14.28
N ALA A 270 27.99 -0.08 13.22
CA ALA A 270 27.70 1.33 13.01
C ALA A 270 26.24 1.58 12.64
N SER A 271 25.52 0.53 12.22
CA SER A 271 24.06 0.53 12.19
C SER A 271 23.56 0.43 13.64
N GLU A 272 23.46 1.57 14.33
CA GLU A 272 23.04 1.64 15.75
C GLU A 272 21.65 1.00 16.01
N ARG A 273 20.88 0.71 14.94
CA ARG A 273 19.55 0.10 14.98
C ARG A 273 19.32 -0.78 13.75
N PRO A 274 19.75 -2.06 13.73
CA PRO A 274 19.43 -2.99 12.62
C PRO A 274 17.93 -3.25 12.47
N GLU A 275 17.12 -2.80 13.44
CA GLU A 275 15.66 -2.91 13.49
C GLU A 275 14.93 -1.78 12.76
N GLN A 276 15.62 -0.73 12.30
CA GLN A 276 15.00 0.34 11.53
C GLN A 276 14.66 -0.10 10.10
N PRO A 277 13.55 0.39 9.52
CA PRO A 277 13.13 0.03 8.17
C PRO A 277 14.23 0.37 7.15
N LEU A 278 14.62 -0.65 6.37
CA LEU A 278 15.65 -0.63 5.32
C LEU A 278 15.62 0.55 4.34
N VAL A 279 14.52 1.28 4.27
CA VAL A 279 14.29 2.28 3.22
C VAL A 279 14.62 3.70 3.70
N GLU A 280 14.74 3.96 5.00
CA GLU A 280 14.76 5.34 5.52
C GLU A 280 16.14 5.86 5.96
N ASP A 281 17.15 5.00 6.08
CA ASP A 281 18.46 5.46 6.61
C ASP A 281 19.45 5.86 5.49
N ASP A 282 19.36 7.13 5.09
CA ASP A 282 20.30 7.78 4.15
C ASP A 282 21.75 7.74 4.66
N LYS A 283 21.94 7.80 5.98
CA LYS A 283 23.29 7.76 6.59
C LYS A 283 23.86 6.35 6.45
N LEU A 284 23.06 5.33 6.69
CA LEU A 284 23.47 3.94 6.55
C LEU A 284 23.72 3.57 5.08
N ALA A 285 22.91 4.06 4.15
CA ALA A 285 23.13 3.85 2.73
C ALA A 285 24.42 4.54 2.25
N ARG A 286 24.68 5.78 2.69
CA ARG A 286 25.95 6.48 2.43
C ARG A 286 27.14 5.73 3.02
N LEU A 287 27.02 5.24 4.25
CA LEU A 287 28.08 4.46 4.90
C LEU A 287 28.34 3.15 4.15
N ALA A 288 27.29 2.47 3.68
CA ALA A 288 27.41 1.28 2.85
C ALA A 288 28.07 1.58 1.48
N VAL A 289 27.76 2.72 0.84
CA VAL A 289 28.46 3.17 -0.38
C VAL A 289 29.94 3.42 -0.11
N LYS A 290 30.27 4.10 1.00
CA LYS A 290 31.66 4.35 1.41
C LYS A 290 32.42 3.05 1.60
N VAL A 291 31.83 2.08 2.31
CA VAL A 291 32.45 0.78 2.54
C VAL A 291 32.60 -0.03 1.25
N ALA A 292 31.60 0.00 0.37
CA ALA A 292 31.63 -0.75 -0.89
C ALA A 292 32.55 -0.15 -1.97
N THR A 293 32.79 1.16 -1.95
CA THR A 293 33.44 1.87 -3.06
C THR A 293 34.68 2.67 -2.67
N GLY A 294 34.93 2.85 -1.37
CA GLY A 294 35.95 3.76 -0.84
C GLY A 294 35.57 5.24 -0.93
N VAL A 295 34.45 5.58 -1.59
CA VAL A 295 34.03 6.96 -1.83
C VAL A 295 32.89 7.33 -0.89
N ASP A 296 33.10 8.34 -0.06
CA ASP A 296 32.05 8.89 0.80
C ASP A 296 31.13 9.82 0.02
N ARG A 297 29.98 9.30 -0.39
CA ARG A 297 28.96 10.07 -1.13
C ARG A 297 27.56 9.54 -0.86
N ALA A 298 26.57 10.38 -1.08
CA ALA A 298 25.19 9.94 -1.11
C ALA A 298 24.96 8.92 -2.25
N PRO A 299 24.01 7.97 -2.09
CA PRO A 299 23.56 7.12 -3.18
C PRO A 299 23.07 7.94 -4.38
N ARG A 300 23.24 7.41 -5.59
CA ARG A 300 23.03 8.10 -6.88
C ARG A 300 21.60 8.54 -7.18
N MET A 301 20.60 8.19 -6.36
CA MET A 301 19.21 8.60 -6.64
C MET A 301 18.84 9.96 -6.02
N PRO A 302 18.53 10.97 -6.84
CA PRO A 302 17.57 12.00 -6.49
C PRO A 302 16.15 11.47 -6.75
N LYS A 303 15.39 11.27 -5.66
CA LYS A 303 13.97 10.86 -5.62
C LYS A 303 13.66 9.42 -6.13
N PRO A 304 12.81 8.67 -5.42
CA PRO A 304 12.40 7.32 -5.83
C PRO A 304 11.68 7.34 -7.19
N LYS A 305 12.10 6.48 -8.13
CA LYS A 305 11.31 6.17 -9.33
C LYS A 305 10.13 5.25 -8.97
N PRO A 306 8.93 5.49 -9.52
CA PRO A 306 7.66 4.90 -9.08
C PRO A 306 7.48 3.39 -9.33
N LEU A 307 8.42 2.71 -9.98
CA LEU A 307 8.28 1.28 -10.32
C LEU A 307 8.64 0.32 -9.18
N TYR A 308 9.29 0.81 -8.10
CA TYR A 308 9.67 -0.05 -6.97
C TYR A 308 9.20 0.41 -5.60
N PHE A 309 8.67 1.62 -5.44
CA PHE A 309 8.29 2.14 -4.12
C PHE A 309 7.18 3.20 -4.20
N GLN A 310 6.03 2.91 -3.62
CA GLN A 310 5.21 3.85 -2.86
C GLN A 310 4.92 3.08 -1.56
N TYR A 311 5.22 3.59 -0.35
CA TYR A 311 4.78 4.88 0.17
C TYR A 311 5.87 5.56 1.00
N PHE A 312 6.12 6.84 0.68
CA PHE A 312 6.50 7.82 1.68
C PHE A 312 5.22 8.30 2.38
N THR A 313 5.29 8.36 3.71
CA THR A 313 4.34 9.06 4.58
C THR A 313 4.31 10.55 4.23
N LEU A 314 3.11 11.08 3.97
CA LEU A 314 2.82 12.51 4.11
C LEU A 314 1.69 12.65 5.14
N HIS A 315 2.04 12.52 6.41
CA HIS A 315 1.35 13.30 7.44
C HIS A 315 2.17 14.56 7.65
N ARG A 316 1.80 15.64 6.95
CA ARG A 316 1.96 16.97 7.53
C ARG A 316 0.81 17.14 8.54
N PRO A 317 1.08 17.58 9.78
CA PRO A 317 0.01 18.14 10.59
C PRO A 317 -0.49 19.40 9.88
N TRP A 318 -1.80 19.48 9.70
CA TRP A 318 -2.49 20.76 9.54
C TRP A 318 -2.87 21.24 10.93
#